data_AF-D7SYB7-F1
#
_entry.id   AF-D7SYB7-F1
#
_cell.length_a   1.000
_cell.length_b   1.000
_cell.length_c   1.000
_cell.angle_alpha   90.00
_cell.angle_beta   90.00
_cell.angle_gamma   90.00
#
_symmetry.space_group_name_H-M   'P 1'
#
loop_
_entity.id
_entity.type
_entity.pdbx_description
1 polymer ?
#
loop_
_entity_poly.entity_id
_entity_poly.type
_entity_poly.pdbx_seq_one_letter_code
_entity_poly.pdbx_strand_id
1 'polypeptide(L)'
;MVPYVRSCRTEGVLKFFLTKLPPGPLYLPKENPFGYEPGTPIPLPSWLSEEELNYYVSKFDKTGFLGGLNYYRIFDRSWEFNSTMVRESDHSTQ
;
A
#
# COMPACT_ATOMS: atom_id res chain seq x y z
N MET A 1 10.82 -8.17 23.40
CA MET A 1 10.00 -9.38 23.12
C MET A 1 8.57 -8.92 22.90
N VAL A 2 8.18 -8.64 21.65
CA VAL A 2 6.77 -8.40 21.26
C VAL A 2 6.41 -9.50 20.25
N PRO A 3 5.85 -10.63 20.71
CA PRO A 3 5.75 -11.85 19.92
C PRO A 3 4.61 -11.87 18.88
N TYR A 4 3.91 -10.75 18.63
CA TYR A 4 2.67 -10.75 17.84
C TYR A 4 2.80 -10.22 16.40
N VAL A 5 3.99 -9.78 15.96
CA VAL A 5 4.17 -9.18 14.61
C VAL A 5 4.52 -10.23 13.53
N ARG A 6 4.60 -11.52 13.87
CA ARG A 6 4.83 -12.59 12.90
C ARG A 6 3.50 -13.23 12.47
N SER A 7 2.97 -12.77 11.33
CA SER A 7 2.33 -13.60 10.27
C SER A 7 1.26 -12.83 9.47
N CYS A 8 1.60 -11.65 8.94
CA CYS A 8 1.00 -11.23 7.67
C CYS A 8 2.08 -11.46 6.60
N ARG A 9 2.00 -12.57 5.87
CA ARG A 9 2.87 -12.78 4.71
C ARG A 9 2.52 -11.69 3.68
N THR A 10 3.52 -11.13 2.99
CA THR A 10 3.35 -10.07 1.97
C THR A 10 2.26 -10.38 0.96
N GLU A 11 2.09 -11.67 0.65
CA GLU A 11 1.01 -12.21 -0.16
C GLU A 11 -0.40 -11.84 0.36
N GLY A 12 -0.65 -11.96 1.67
CA GLY A 12 -1.94 -11.62 2.27
C GLY A 12 -2.27 -10.14 2.18
N VAL A 13 -1.25 -9.30 2.39
CA VAL A 13 -1.37 -7.83 2.24
C VAL A 13 -1.70 -7.47 0.79
N LEU A 14 -0.96 -8.03 -0.17
CA LEU A 14 -1.20 -7.77 -1.59
C LEU A 14 -2.55 -8.32 -2.06
N LYS A 15 -2.94 -9.53 -1.64
CA LYS A 15 -4.26 -10.07 -1.94
C LYS A 15 -5.37 -9.17 -1.40
N PHE A 16 -5.24 -8.67 -0.18
CA PHE A 16 -6.20 -7.72 0.37
C PHE A 16 -6.31 -6.46 -0.49
N PHE A 17 -5.20 -5.77 -0.77
CA PHE A 17 -5.21 -4.53 -1.56
C PHE A 17 -5.63 -4.73 -3.02
N LEU A 18 -5.24 -5.83 -3.66
CA LEU A 18 -5.52 -6.04 -5.07
C LEU A 18 -6.90 -6.67 -5.30
N THR A 19 -7.53 -7.29 -4.31
CA THR A 19 -8.79 -8.02 -4.51
C THR A 19 -9.95 -7.54 -3.64
N LYS A 20 -9.66 -6.99 -2.46
CA LYS A 20 -10.65 -6.59 -1.45
C LYS A 20 -10.43 -5.14 -1.03
N LEU A 21 -10.55 -4.20 -1.97
CA LEU A 21 -10.78 -2.81 -1.57
C LEU A 21 -12.28 -2.62 -1.32
N PRO A 22 -12.73 -2.36 -0.08
CA PRO A 22 -14.11 -2.00 0.16
C PRO A 22 -14.41 -0.64 -0.51
N PRO A 23 -15.64 -0.39 -1.00
CA PRO A 23 -16.03 0.90 -1.59
C PRO A 23 -16.14 2.05 -0.57
N GLY A 24 -15.66 1.85 0.66
CA GLY A 24 -15.75 2.81 1.77
C GLY A 24 -14.41 2.97 2.50
N PRO A 25 -14.40 3.73 3.61
CA PRO A 25 -13.20 3.96 4.40
C PRO A 25 -12.55 2.64 4.81
N LEU A 26 -11.23 2.58 4.69
CA LEU A 26 -10.47 1.39 5.03
C LEU A 26 -10.51 1.17 6.55
N TYR A 27 -11.35 0.22 6.99
CA TYR A 27 -11.39 -0.24 8.38
C TYR A 27 -10.57 -1.52 8.52
N LEU A 28 -9.39 -1.40 9.15
CA LEU A 28 -8.53 -2.55 9.45
C LEU A 28 -8.88 -3.06 10.86
N PRO A 29 -9.46 -4.27 10.99
CA PRO A 29 -9.72 -4.85 12.30
C PRO A 29 -8.40 -5.08 13.04
N LYS A 30 -8.43 -4.92 14.37
CA LYS A 30 -7.24 -5.12 15.23
C LYS A 30 -6.72 -6.56 15.14
N GLU A 31 -7.64 -7.50 15.00
CA GLU A 31 -7.37 -8.92 14.81
C GLU A 31 -7.46 -9.23 13.32
N ASN A 32 -6.38 -9.78 12.75
CA ASN A 32 -6.24 -10.09 11.33
C ASN A 32 -6.61 -8.92 10.37
N PRO A 33 -5.81 -7.83 10.36
CA PRO A 33 -6.13 -6.60 9.62
C PRO A 33 -6.33 -6.80 8.10
N PHE A 34 -5.74 -7.84 7.53
CA PHE A 34 -5.80 -8.13 6.09
C PHE A 34 -6.65 -9.36 5.76
N GLY A 35 -7.36 -9.93 6.74
CA GLY A 35 -8.21 -11.10 6.55
C GLY A 35 -7.47 -12.34 6.02
N TYR A 36 -6.16 -12.45 6.29
CA TYR A 36 -5.34 -13.55 5.81
C TYR A 36 -5.21 -14.64 6.86
N GLU A 37 -5.71 -15.84 6.53
CA GLU A 37 -5.50 -17.05 7.32
C GLU A 37 -4.56 -17.99 6.57
N PRO A 38 -3.44 -18.44 7.20
CA PRO A 38 -2.54 -19.40 6.59
C PRO A 38 -3.28 -20.68 6.20
N GLY A 39 -3.27 -21.03 4.91
CA GLY A 39 -3.91 -22.23 4.39
C GLY A 39 -5.29 -22.02 3.76
N THR A 40 -5.88 -20.82 3.86
CA THR A 40 -7.14 -20.49 3.19
C THR A 40 -6.87 -19.85 1.82
N PRO A 41 -7.18 -20.52 0.69
CA PRO A 41 -6.98 -19.94 -0.63
C PRO A 41 -7.97 -18.79 -0.88
N ILE A 42 -7.44 -17.58 -1.08
CA ILE A 42 -8.22 -16.42 -1.52
C ILE A 42 -8.25 -16.46 -3.05
N PRO A 43 -9.43 -16.53 -3.69
CA PRO A 43 -9.54 -16.56 -5.14
C PRO A 43 -9.04 -15.24 -5.74
N LEU A 44 -8.14 -15.34 -6.71
CA LEU A 44 -7.64 -14.19 -7.45
C LEU A 44 -8.68 -13.72 -8.47
N PRO A 45 -8.80 -12.41 -8.71
CA PRO A 45 -9.64 -11.87 -9.77
C PRO A 45 -9.05 -12.25 -11.13
N SER A 46 -9.90 -12.30 -12.17
CA SER A 46 -9.52 -12.76 -13.50
C SER A 46 -8.42 -11.94 -14.20
N TRP A 47 -8.13 -10.74 -13.71
CA TRP A 47 -7.08 -9.86 -14.24
C TRP A 47 -5.73 -10.03 -13.55
N LEU A 48 -5.64 -10.81 -12.47
CA LEU A 48 -4.41 -11.01 -11.70
C LEU A 48 -4.04 -12.49 -11.69
N SER A 49 -2.98 -12.86 -12.39
CA SER A 49 -2.46 -14.23 -12.37
C SER A 49 -1.66 -14.53 -11.10
N GLU A 50 -1.47 -15.81 -10.78
CA GLU A 50 -0.62 -16.23 -9.67
C GLU A 50 0.86 -15.83 -9.87
N GLU A 51 1.34 -15.86 -11.11
CA GLU A 51 2.71 -15.49 -11.46
C GLU A 51 2.98 -14.00 -11.21
N GLU A 52 2.06 -13.13 -11.60
CA GLU A 52 2.13 -11.69 -11.35
C GLU A 52 2.08 -11.39 -9.85
N LEU A 53 1.19 -12.05 -9.11
CA LEU A 53 1.13 -11.91 -7.66
C LEU A 53 2.45 -12.30 -7.01
N ASN A 54 3.01 -13.45 -7.39
CA ASN A 54 4.28 -13.94 -6.86
C ASN A 54 5.44 -12.97 -7.18
N TYR A 55 5.43 -12.36 -8.37
CA TYR A 55 6.37 -11.30 -8.72
C TYR A 55 6.30 -10.13 -7.73
N TYR A 56 5.10 -9.59 -7.48
CA TYR A 56 4.92 -8.47 -6.54
C TYR A 56 5.31 -8.86 -5.11
N VAL A 57 4.93 -10.06 -4.65
CA VAL A 57 5.34 -10.59 -3.34
C VAL A 57 6.86 -10.57 -3.21
N SER A 58 7.58 -11.09 -4.20
CA SER A 58 9.05 -11.15 -4.17
C SER A 58 9.73 -9.77 -4.08
N LYS A 59 9.08 -8.73 -4.62
CA LYS A 59 9.57 -7.35 -4.57
C LYS A 59 9.30 -6.72 -3.21
N PHE A 60 8.06 -6.81 -2.73
CA PHE A 60 7.66 -6.22 -1.45
C PHE A 60 8.23 -6.96 -0.24
N ASP A 61 8.58 -8.25 -0.36
CA ASP A 61 9.35 -8.97 0.66
C ASP A 61 10.74 -8.35 0.87
N LYS A 62 11.34 -7.76 -0.17
CA LYS A 62 12.65 -7.11 -0.10
C LYS A 62 12.58 -5.64 0.33
N THR A 63 11.60 -4.90 -0.20
CA THR A 63 11.52 -3.44 -0.01
C THR A 63 10.60 -3.02 1.14
N GLY A 64 9.63 -3.87 1.51
CA GLY A 64 8.51 -3.49 2.35
C GLY A 64 7.57 -2.46 1.70
N PHE A 65 6.53 -2.04 2.43
CA PHE A 65 5.49 -1.12 1.94
C PHE A 65 5.69 0.35 2.37
N LEU A 66 6.62 0.61 3.30
CA LEU A 66 6.79 1.94 3.92
C LEU A 66 7.13 3.03 2.91
N GLY A 67 7.91 2.74 1.87
CA GLY A 67 8.27 3.70 0.84
C GLY A 67 7.04 4.26 0.12
N GLY A 68 6.18 3.36 -0.39
CA GLY A 68 4.93 3.75 -1.06
C GLY A 68 3.96 4.45 -0.11
N LEU A 69 3.80 3.98 1.12
CA LEU A 69 2.91 4.63 2.09
C LEU A 69 3.40 6.02 2.50
N ASN A 70 4.71 6.24 2.58
CA ASN A 70 5.27 7.55 2.90
C ASN A 70 4.95 8.59 1.82
N TYR A 71 4.82 8.21 0.55
CA TYR A 71 4.40 9.12 -0.52
C TYR A 71 3.03 9.75 -0.22
N TYR A 72 2.06 8.93 0.20
CA TYR A 72 0.73 9.42 0.58
C TYR A 72 0.76 10.25 1.88
N ARG A 73 1.63 9.91 2.83
CA ARG A 73 1.78 10.66 4.09
C ARG A 73 2.24 12.11 3.88
N ILE A 74 3.00 12.37 2.83
CA ILE A 74 3.56 13.71 2.54
C ILE A 74 2.85 14.43 1.39
N PHE A 75 1.74 13.89 0.90
CA PHE A 75 1.08 14.38 -0.31
C PHE A 75 0.67 15.85 -0.18
N ASP A 76 -0.01 16.22 0.91
CA ASP A 76 -0.46 17.59 1.17
C ASP A 76 0.72 18.58 1.20
N ARG A 77 1.80 18.22 1.90
CA ARG A 77 3.01 19.06 1.98
C ARG A 77 3.69 19.22 0.62
N SER A 78 3.75 18.15 -0.16
CA SER A 78 4.34 18.18 -1.50
C SER A 78 3.54 19.10 -2.43
N TRP A 79 2.21 19.08 -2.30
CA TRP A 79 1.31 19.96 -3.03
C TRP A 79 1.51 21.44 -2.65
N GLU A 80 1.56 21.75 -1.35
CA GLU A 80 1.82 23.11 -0.87
C GLU A 80 3.12 23.67 -1.44
N PHE A 81 4.21 22.91 -1.32
CA PHE A 81 5.53 23.28 -1.83
C PHE A 81 5.54 23.52 -3.34
N ASN A 82 4.85 22.67 -4.11
CA ASN A 82 4.76 22.88 -5.56
C ASN A 82 3.96 24.14 -5.90
N SER A 83 2.90 24.42 -5.14
CA SER A 83 2.09 25.62 -5.35
C SER A 83 2.84 26.92 -4.99
N THR A 84 3.75 26.89 -4.02
CA THR A 84 4.57 28.06 -3.65
C THR A 84 5.64 28.31 -4.71
N MET A 85 6.31 27.26 -5.19
CA MET A 85 7.32 27.40 -6.24
C MET A 85 6.76 28.01 -7.53
N VAL A 86 5.55 27.61 -7.95
CA VAL A 86 4.89 28.20 -9.13
C VAL A 86 4.64 29.70 -8.94
N ARG A 87 4.20 30.12 -7.76
CA ARG A 87 3.98 31.56 -7.47
C ARG A 87 5.29 32.36 -7.51
N GLU A 88 6.37 31.81 -6.96
CA GLU A 88 7.68 32.46 -6.95
C GLU A 88 8.27 32.60 -8.37
N SER A 89 8.04 31.63 -9.26
CA SER A 89 8.46 31.74 -10.67
C SER A 89 7.72 32.84 -11.44
N ASP A 90 6.45 33.09 -11.13
CA ASP A 90 5.65 34.15 -11.75
C ASP A 90 6.16 35.55 -11.32
N HIS A 91 6.62 35.67 -10.08
CA HIS A 91 7.19 36.92 -9.54
C HIS A 91 8.62 37.22 -9.99
N SER A 92 9.37 36.22 -10.49
CA SER A 92 10.74 36.40 -10.99
C SER A 92 10.81 36.82 -12.47
N THR A 93 9.68 36.87 -13.17
CA THR A 93 9.59 37.23 -14.61
C THR A 93 9.17 38.69 -14.83
N GLN A 94 9.33 39.55 -13.82
CA GLN A 94 9.04 40.98 -13.91
C GLN A 94 10.27 41.85 -13.64
#